data_AF-A0A7Y5JWJ6-F1
#
_entry.id   AF-A0A7Y5JWJ6-F1
#
_cell.length_a   1.000
_cell.length_b   1.000
_cell.length_c   1.000
_cell.angle_alpha   90.00
_cell.angle_beta   90.00
_cell.angle_gamma   90.00
#
_symmetry.space_group_name_H-M   'P 1'
#
loop_
_entity.id
_entity.type
_entity.pdbx_description
1 polymer ?
#
loop_
_entity_poly.entity_id
_entity_poly.type
_entity_poly.pdbx_seq_one_letter_code
_entity_poly.pdbx_strand_id
1 'polypeptide(L)' 'MTVAEAAKTGTERDLLEAMRDRIAEAITDPDCPKRELAALTLRLANIVKEIKALESAEGEDNIGKAMDTPDAKFDPDAI' A
#
# COMPACT_ATOMS: atom_id res chain seq x y z
N MET A 1 -15.86 -5.13 -3.82
CA MET A 1 -16.61 -3.95 -4.30
C MET A 1 -16.08 -3.58 -5.68
N THR A 2 -16.92 -3.13 -6.61
CA THR A 2 -16.45 -2.69 -7.93
C THR A 2 -15.76 -1.33 -7.86
N VAL A 3 -14.95 -0.98 -8.86
CA VAL A 3 -14.31 0.36 -8.95
C VAL A 3 -15.36 1.48 -8.94
N ALA A 4 -16.49 1.28 -9.63
CA ALA A 4 -17.55 2.29 -9.73
C ALA A 4 -18.32 2.49 -8.42
N GLU A 5 -18.53 1.43 -7.65
CA GLU A 5 -19.11 1.51 -6.31
C GLU A 5 -18.13 2.17 -5.34
N ALA A 6 -16.86 1.74 -5.36
CA ALA A 6 -15.81 2.29 -4.52
C ALA A 6 -15.63 3.80 -4.73
N ALA A 7 -15.65 4.27 -5.98
CA ALA A 7 -15.53 5.68 -6.31
C ALA A 7 -16.71 6.53 -5.82
N LYS A 8 -17.90 5.93 -5.60
CA LYS A 8 -19.10 6.66 -5.20
C LYS A 8 -19.31 6.68 -3.68
N THR A 9 -19.03 5.56 -3.03
CA THR A 9 -19.44 5.34 -1.63
C THR A 9 -18.34 4.78 -0.75
N GLY A 10 -17.20 4.40 -1.33
CA GLY A 10 -16.07 3.82 -0.61
C GLY A 10 -15.13 4.86 -0.03
N THR A 11 -14.20 4.37 0.79
CA THR A 11 -13.02 5.10 1.22
C THR A 11 -11.96 5.14 0.11
N GLU A 12 -10.93 5.96 0.30
CA GLU A 12 -9.75 5.96 -0.59
C GLU A 12 -9.11 4.57 -0.67
N ARG A 13 -8.99 3.89 0.47
CA ARG A 13 -8.51 2.50 0.55
C ARG A 13 -9.36 1.57 -0.30
N ASP A 14 -10.68 1.66 -0.18
CA ASP A 14 -11.58 0.82 -0.95
C ASP A 14 -11.46 1.03 -2.47
N LEU A 15 -11.27 2.28 -2.89
CA LEU A 15 -11.05 2.62 -4.30
C LEU A 15 -9.73 2.03 -4.82
N LEU A 16 -8.65 2.17 -4.05
CA LEU A 16 -7.34 1.62 -4.41
C LEU A 16 -7.36 0.10 -4.48
N GLU A 17 -8.00 -0.59 -3.52
CA GLU A 17 -8.16 -2.04 -3.53
C GLU A 17 -8.99 -2.50 -4.74
N ALA A 18 -10.11 -1.83 -5.04
CA ALA A 18 -10.92 -2.16 -6.21
C ALA A 18 -10.17 -1.94 -7.53
N MET A 19 -9.36 -0.88 -7.63
CA MET A 19 -8.52 -0.62 -8.80
C MET A 19 -7.40 -1.65 -8.95
N ARG A 20 -6.76 -2.05 -7.84
CA ARG A 20 -5.74 -3.10 -7.80
C ARG A 20 -6.30 -4.40 -8.38
N ASP A 21 -7.47 -4.83 -7.90
CA ASP A 21 -8.08 -6.09 -8.31
C ASP A 21 -8.45 -6.06 -9.80
N ARG A 22 -9.04 -4.96 -10.27
CA ARG A 22 -9.38 -4.81 -11.69
C ARG A 22 -8.17 -4.86 -12.61
N ILE A 23 -7.04 -4.28 -12.19
CA ILE A 23 -5.79 -4.29 -12.96
C ILE A 23 -5.14 -5.67 -12.91
N ALA A 24 -5.17 -6.35 -11.76
CA ALA A 24 -4.66 -7.71 -11.62
C ALA A 24 -5.38 -8.68 -12.57
N GLU A 25 -6.71 -8.57 -12.68
CA GLU A 25 -7.49 -9.29 -13.70
C GLU A 25 -7.04 -8.93 -15.12
N ALA A 26 -6.89 -7.63 -15.43
CA ALA A 26 -6.51 -7.19 -16.77
C ALA A 26 -5.11 -7.69 -17.19
N ILE A 27 -4.12 -7.75 -16.29
CA ILE A 27 -2.77 -8.23 -16.65
C ILE A 27 -2.68 -9.76 -16.77
N THR A 28 -3.60 -10.48 -16.14
CA THR A 28 -3.66 -11.95 -16.19
C THR A 28 -4.54 -12.46 -17.32
N ASP A 29 -5.31 -11.57 -17.95
CA ASP A 29 -6.07 -11.84 -19.16
C ASP A 29 -5.12 -12.19 -20.33
N PRO A 30 -5.27 -13.38 -20.96
CA PRO A 30 -4.45 -13.78 -22.11
C PRO A 30 -4.62 -12.84 -23.32
N ASP A 31 -5.73 -12.12 -23.42
CA ASP A 31 -6.01 -11.15 -24.48
C ASP A 31 -5.44 -9.75 -24.17
N CYS A 32 -4.79 -9.56 -23.01
CA CYS A 32 -4.16 -8.30 -22.66
C CYS A 32 -3.06 -7.94 -23.68
N PRO A 33 -3.17 -6.78 -24.37
CA PRO A 33 -2.16 -6.37 -25.32
C PRO A 33 -0.80 -6.23 -24.65
N LYS A 34 0.26 -6.82 -25.22
CA LYS A 34 1.62 -6.77 -24.67
C LYS A 34 2.14 -5.35 -24.45
N ARG A 35 1.66 -4.38 -25.26
CA ARG A 35 1.97 -2.96 -25.12
C ARG A 35 1.43 -2.38 -23.80
N GLU A 36 0.24 -2.81 -23.39
CA GLU A 36 -0.44 -2.33 -22.18
C GLU A 36 0.10 -2.99 -20.91
N LEU A 37 0.68 -4.20 -21.01
CA LEU A 37 1.24 -4.93 -19.85
C LEU A 37 2.23 -4.09 -19.04
N ALA A 38 3.15 -3.36 -19.70
CA ALA A 38 4.12 -2.53 -18.99
C ALA A 38 3.46 -1.39 -18.20
N ALA A 39 2.46 -0.73 -18.78
CA ALA A 39 1.72 0.35 -18.13
C ALA A 39 0.87 -0.17 -16.97
N LEU A 40 0.15 -1.29 -17.18
CA LEU A 40 -0.72 -1.89 -16.18
C LEU A 40 0.06 -2.46 -14.99
N THR A 41 1.18 -3.14 -15.24
CA THR A 41 2.04 -3.65 -14.16
C THR A 41 2.68 -2.53 -13.33
N LEU A 42 3.12 -1.44 -13.97
CA LEU A 42 3.58 -0.25 -13.26
C LEU A 42 2.46 0.39 -12.42
N ARG A 43 1.25 0.52 -12.98
CA ARG A 43 0.09 1.05 -12.26
C ARG A 43 -0.26 0.18 -11.06
N LEU A 44 -0.23 -1.15 -11.20
CA LEU A 44 -0.45 -2.09 -10.10
C LEU A 44 0.59 -1.90 -8.99
N ALA A 45 1.87 -1.80 -9.35
CA ALA A 45 2.94 -1.57 -8.37
C ALA A 45 2.77 -0.24 -7.61
N ASN A 46 2.32 0.81 -8.30
CA ASN A 46 2.07 2.11 -7.67
C ASN A 46 0.89 2.05 -6.69
N ILE A 47 -0.23 1.44 -7.07
CA ILE A 47 -1.39 1.28 -6.18
C ILE A 47 -1.01 0.48 -4.93
N VAL A 48 -0.22 -0.59 -5.09
CA VAL A 48 0.26 -1.38 -3.94
C VAL A 48 1.12 -0.53 -3.00
N LYS A 49 1.96 0.38 -3.52
CA LYS A 49 2.74 1.30 -2.67
C LYS A 49 1.85 2.30 -1.95
N GLU A 50 0.82 2.81 -2.63
CA GLU A 50 -0.14 3.78 -2.08
C GLU A 50 -0.96 3.17 -0.93
N ILE A 51 -1.45 1.94 -1.11
CA ILE A 51 -2.13 1.19 -0.04
C ILE A 51 -1.20 1.01 1.16
N LYS A 52 0.07 0.65 0.95
CA LYS A 52 1.04 0.53 2.06
C LYS A 52 1.30 1.85 2.77
N ALA A 53 1.30 2.96 2.03
CA ALA A 53 1.47 4.29 2.62
C ALA A 53 0.25 4.65 3.49
N LEU A 54 -0.96 4.34 3.03
CA LEU A 54 -2.18 4.50 3.83
C LEU A 54 -2.14 3.61 5.07
N GLU A 55 -1.76 2.33 4.94
CA GLU A 55 -1.62 1.42 6.08
C GLU A 55 -0.58 1.91 7.09
N SER A 56 0.51 2.51 6.63
CA SER A 56 1.51 3.10 7.52
C SER A 56 1.05 4.40 8.18
N ALA A 57 0.08 5.10 7.59
CA ALA A 57 -0.52 6.29 8.18
C ALA A 57 -1.68 5.93 9.14
N GLU A 58 -2.38 4.83 8.88
CA GLU A 58 -3.50 4.32 9.68
C GLU A 58 -3.04 3.43 10.84
N GLY A 59 -2.00 2.62 10.61
CA GLY A 59 -1.39 1.74 11.59
C GLY A 59 -0.41 2.51 12.46
N GLU A 60 -0.49 2.26 13.78
CA GLU A 60 0.30 2.92 14.81
C GLU A 60 1.71 3.29 14.37
N ASP A 61 2.07 4.53 14.68
CA ASP A 61 3.37 5.17 14.59
C ASP A 61 4.46 4.33 15.28
N ASN A 62 4.82 3.17 14.72
CA ASN A 62 5.85 2.28 15.27
C ASN A 62 7.22 2.95 15.16
N ILE A 63 7.37 3.88 14.21
CA ILE A 63 8.54 4.75 14.09
C ILE A 63 8.52 5.83 15.18
N GLY A 64 7.40 6.52 15.40
CA GLY A 64 7.25 7.45 16.52
C GLY A 64 7.41 6.78 17.89
N LYS A 65 6.87 5.57 18.09
CA LYS A 65 7.06 4.78 19.31
C LYS A 65 8.52 4.38 19.53
N ALA A 66 9.29 4.11 18.47
CA ALA A 66 10.73 3.85 18.58
C ALA A 66 11.56 5.12 18.85
N MET A 67 11.05 6.30 18.48
CA MET A 67 11.66 7.58 18.88
C MET A 67 11.36 7.95 20.34
N ASP A 68 10.22 7.51 20.87
CA ASP A 68 9.80 7.76 22.25
C ASP A 68 10.42 6.78 23.28
N THR A 69 11.17 5.76 22.85
CA THR A 69 11.92 4.92 23.78
C THR A 69 13.20 5.65 24.23
N PRO A 70 13.30 6.04 25.52
CA PRO A 70 14.51 6.69 26.01
C PRO A 70 15.69 5.71 25.97
N ASP A 71 16.88 6.21 25.64
CA ASP A 71 18.11 5.43 25.76
C ASP A 71 18.28 4.92 27.19
N ALA A 72 18.78 3.69 27.31
CA ALA A 72 19.18 3.14 28.60
C ALA A 72 20.26 4.04 29.23
N LYS A 73 20.17 4.29 30.53
CA LYS A 73 21.24 4.97 31.26
C LYS A 73 22.52 4.16 31.11
N PHE A 74 23.58 4.83 30.65
CA PHE A 74 24.91 4.25 30.58
C PHE A 74 25.32 3.70 31.95
N ASP A 75 25.63 2.41 31.99
CA ASP A 75 26.14 1.71 33.17
C ASP A 75 27.64 1.44 33.01
N PRO A 76 28.51 2.19 33.70
CA PRO A 76 29.96 2.02 33.60
C PRO A 76 30.46 0.71 34.23
N ASP A 77 29.66 0.03 35.05
CA ASP A 77 30.05 -1.24 35.69
C ASP A 77 29.80 -2.46 34.78
N ALA A 78 29.19 -2.25 33.61
CA ALA A 78 28.90 -3.29 32.62
C ALA A 78 30.00 -3.49 31.55
N ILE A 79 31.20 -2.89 31.75
CA ILE A 79 32.39 -3.01 30.89
C ILE A 79 33.43 -3.93 31.54
#